data_AF-A0A9Q3BV86-F1
#
_entry.id   AF-A0A9Q3BV86-F1
#
_cell.length_a   1.000
_cell.length_b   1.000
_cell.length_c   1.000
_cell.angle_alpha   90.00
_cell.angle_beta   90.00
_cell.angle_gamma   90.00
#
_symmetry.space_group_name_H-M   'P 1'
#
loop_
_entity.id
_entity.type
_entity.pdbx_description
1 polymer ?
#
loop_
_entity_poly.entity_id
_entity_poly.type
_entity_poly.pdbx_seq_one_letter_code
_entity_poly.pdbx_strand_id
1 'polypeptide(L)'
;MGVYLDVKSAYPSIHKRRLVNILEQKSFPPYLCSIIDSFFSDKMTILKVDSFISPKFEIPYGLLQGSPLLVTLYLLYNSSLLLPNHPSLNKDNISIAYIDDVTNLMAVKTTQQGLERARELITRSKTWGSRYGAIFDDKKTNFLLFTKKKHTLREVTVEGTAYTLQMEVK
;
A
#
# COMPACT_ATOMS: atom_id res chain seq x y z
N MET A 1 18.08 -4.90 5.96
CA MET A 1 17.70 -3.90 4.95
C MET A 1 16.20 -3.67 5.03
N GLY A 2 15.76 -2.43 4.90
CA GLY A 2 14.36 -2.02 4.87
C GLY A 2 14.02 -1.33 3.56
N VAL A 3 12.83 -1.59 3.04
CA VAL A 3 12.22 -0.93 1.88
C VAL A 3 10.90 -0.34 2.36
N TYR A 4 10.77 0.97 2.21
CA TYR A 4 9.60 1.75 2.63
C TYR A 4 8.94 2.32 1.39
N LEU A 5 7.67 1.98 1.19
CA LEU A 5 6.85 2.41 0.06
C LEU A 5 5.69 3.25 0.60
N ASP A 6 5.35 4.32 -0.12
CA ASP A 6 4.20 5.19 0.16
C ASP A 6 3.23 5.07 -1.02
N VAL A 7 1.94 4.86 -0.74
CA VAL A 7 0.88 4.90 -1.75
C VAL A 7 0.41 6.35 -1.92
N LYS A 8 0.35 6.84 -3.16
CA LYS A 8 0.02 8.27 -3.43
C LYS A 8 -1.32 8.73 -2.88
N SER A 9 -2.28 7.82 -2.72
CA SER A 9 -3.64 8.13 -2.28
C SER A 9 -4.38 6.86 -1.86
N ALA A 10 -4.48 6.58 -0.56
CA ALA A 10 -5.21 5.43 -0.04
C ALA A 10 -6.67 5.38 -0.47
N TYR A 11 -7.50 6.19 0.18
CA TYR A 11 -8.95 6.11 0.07
C TYR A 11 -9.49 6.39 -1.34
N PRO A 12 -8.95 7.35 -2.11
CA PRO A 12 -9.36 7.58 -3.49
C PRO A 12 -9.03 6.43 -4.45
N SER A 13 -8.05 5.57 -4.11
CA SER A 13 -7.62 4.47 -5.00
C SER A 13 -8.47 3.20 -4.92
N ILE A 14 -9.35 3.09 -3.93
CA ILE A 14 -10.18 1.88 -3.73
C ILE A 14 -11.15 1.71 -4.88
N HIS A 15 -11.04 0.61 -5.60
CA HIS A 15 -12.02 0.23 -6.62
C HIS A 15 -13.05 -0.73 -6.01
N LYS A 16 -14.33 -0.33 -5.98
CA LYS A 16 -15.45 -1.11 -5.41
C LYS A 16 -15.41 -2.59 -5.82
N ARG A 17 -15.37 -2.85 -7.14
CA ARG A 17 -15.36 -4.22 -7.68
C ARG A 17 -14.16 -5.05 -7.22
N ARG A 18 -12.99 -4.42 -7.11
CA ARG A 18 -11.77 -5.11 -6.63
C ARG A 18 -11.87 -5.42 -5.15
N LEU A 19 -12.41 -4.50 -4.35
CA LEU A 19 -12.64 -4.71 -2.92
C LEU A 19 -13.59 -5.88 -2.68
N VAL A 20 -14.75 -5.92 -3.37
CA VAL A 20 -15.71 -7.01 -3.26
C VAL A 20 -15.06 -8.35 -3.63
N ASN A 21 -14.34 -8.42 -4.75
CA ASN A 21 -13.61 -9.64 -5.15
C ASN A 21 -12.59 -10.09 -4.10
N ILE A 22 -11.88 -9.17 -3.44
CA ILE A 22 -10.92 -9.51 -2.36
C ILE A 22 -11.67 -10.09 -1.15
N LEU A 23 -12.83 -9.53 -0.79
CA LEU A 23 -13.63 -10.01 0.33
C LEU A 23 -14.19 -11.42 0.04
N GLU A 24 -14.66 -11.66 -1.18
CA GLU A 24 -15.10 -12.98 -1.64
C GLU A 24 -13.96 -14.00 -1.60
N GLN A 25 -12.77 -13.64 -2.08
CA GLN A 25 -11.58 -14.50 -2.00
C GLN A 25 -11.17 -14.83 -0.55
N LYS A 26 -11.47 -13.94 0.39
CA LYS A 26 -11.27 -14.16 1.83
C LYS A 26 -12.42 -14.90 2.51
N SER A 27 -13.37 -15.42 1.74
CA SER A 27 -14.53 -16.16 2.25
C SER A 27 -15.42 -15.35 3.20
N PHE A 28 -15.53 -14.03 2.97
CA PHE A 28 -16.52 -13.23 3.69
C PHE A 28 -17.95 -13.69 3.32
N PRO A 29 -18.89 -13.69 4.29
CA PRO A 29 -20.28 -13.99 4.02
C PRO A 29 -20.87 -13.12 2.90
N PRO A 30 -21.64 -13.69 1.95
CA PRO A 30 -22.21 -12.94 0.82
C PRO A 30 -23.02 -11.71 1.24
N TYR A 31 -23.76 -11.78 2.35
CA TYR A 31 -24.55 -10.65 2.86
C TYR A 31 -23.67 -9.45 3.25
N LEU A 32 -22.46 -9.69 3.80
CA LEU A 32 -21.51 -8.61 4.11
C LEU A 32 -20.96 -7.99 2.83
N CYS A 33 -20.64 -8.80 1.83
CA CYS A 33 -20.22 -8.30 0.52
C CYS A 33 -21.29 -7.40 -0.10
N SER A 34 -22.58 -7.77 -0.01
CA SER A 34 -23.69 -6.94 -0.49
C SER A 34 -23.84 -5.62 0.29
N ILE A 35 -23.72 -5.65 1.62
CA ILE A 35 -23.75 -4.44 2.44
C ILE A 35 -22.60 -3.50 2.04
N ILE A 36 -21.39 -4.05 1.91
CA ILE A 36 -20.22 -3.27 1.51
C ILE A 36 -20.41 -2.73 0.09
N ASP A 37 -20.92 -3.51 -0.85
CA ASP A 37 -21.19 -3.03 -2.21
C ASP A 37 -22.21 -1.87 -2.22
N SER A 38 -23.29 -1.98 -1.46
CA SER A 38 -24.27 -0.88 -1.29
C SER A 38 -23.64 0.35 -0.63
N PHE A 39 -22.69 0.16 0.28
CA PHE A 39 -22.00 1.25 0.96
C PHE A 39 -21.20 2.12 -0.02
N PHE A 40 -20.82 1.61 -1.19
CA PHE A 40 -20.13 2.38 -2.24
C PHE A 40 -21.05 2.86 -3.37
N SER A 41 -22.31 2.41 -3.42
CA SER A 41 -23.26 2.76 -4.47
C SER A 41 -24.05 4.05 -4.11
N ASP A 42 -24.54 4.76 -5.13
CA ASP A 42 -25.50 5.88 -5.03
C ASP A 42 -25.10 7.02 -4.07
N LYS A 43 -23.82 7.39 -4.04
CA LYS A 43 -23.35 8.49 -3.19
C LYS A 43 -23.61 9.84 -3.81
N MET A 44 -24.66 10.48 -3.36
CA MET A 44 -24.92 11.90 -3.59
C MET A 44 -24.31 12.74 -2.45
N THR A 45 -23.58 13.80 -2.81
CA THR A 45 -23.04 14.76 -1.84
C THR A 45 -23.49 16.19 -2.17
N ILE A 46 -23.30 17.08 -1.20
CA ILE A 46 -23.37 18.54 -1.38
C ILE A 46 -22.06 19.16 -0.90
N LEU A 47 -21.59 20.17 -1.60
CA LEU A 47 -20.44 20.97 -1.19
C LEU A 47 -20.96 22.22 -0.46
N LYS A 48 -20.57 22.40 0.80
CA LYS A 48 -20.83 23.63 1.56
C LYS A 48 -19.51 24.38 1.80
N VAL A 49 -19.42 25.61 1.30
CA VAL A 49 -18.30 26.53 1.56
C VAL A 49 -18.91 27.84 2.04
N ASP A 50 -18.65 28.21 3.30
CA ASP A 50 -19.28 29.34 3.98
C ASP A 50 -20.82 29.30 3.90
N SER A 51 -21.42 30.25 3.18
CA SER A 51 -22.85 30.38 2.94
C SER A 51 -23.32 29.71 1.64
N PHE A 52 -22.39 29.28 0.78
CA PHE A 52 -22.72 28.61 -0.48
C PHE A 52 -22.96 27.11 -0.26
N ILE A 53 -24.04 26.59 -0.86
CA ILE A 53 -24.37 25.16 -0.89
C ILE A 53 -24.56 24.76 -2.35
N SER A 54 -23.81 23.76 -2.82
CA SER A 54 -23.97 23.23 -4.17
C SER A 54 -25.26 22.42 -4.33
N PRO A 55 -25.77 22.25 -5.56
CA PRO A 55 -26.71 21.18 -5.88
C PRO A 55 -26.15 19.82 -5.48
N LYS A 56 -27.03 18.82 -5.27
CA LYS A 56 -26.61 17.44 -5.06
C LYS A 56 -25.93 16.91 -6.32
N PHE A 57 -24.75 16.33 -6.17
CA PHE A 57 -24.03 15.69 -7.25
C PHE A 57 -23.52 14.31 -6.82
N GLU A 58 -23.37 13.42 -7.80
CA GLU A 58 -22.88 12.07 -7.57
C GLU A 58 -21.35 12.09 -7.41
N ILE A 59 -20.84 11.31 -6.46
CA ILE A 59 -19.40 11.04 -6.33
C ILE A 59 -19.11 9.65 -6.94
N PRO A 60 -18.61 9.58 -8.18
CA PRO A 60 -18.35 8.31 -8.84
C PRO A 60 -17.12 7.58 -8.29
N TYR A 61 -16.16 8.30 -7.70
CA TYR A 61 -14.89 7.74 -7.19
C TYR A 61 -14.46 8.46 -5.93
N GLY A 62 -13.87 7.72 -5.00
CA GLY A 62 -13.28 8.30 -3.80
C GLY A 62 -14.28 8.50 -2.66
N LEU A 63 -13.85 8.00 -1.52
CA LEU A 63 -14.60 7.84 -0.28
C LEU A 63 -15.15 9.11 0.37
N LEU A 64 -16.23 8.92 1.13
CA LEU A 64 -16.66 9.77 2.24
C LEU A 64 -15.58 9.76 3.34
N GLN A 65 -14.67 10.73 3.34
CA GLN A 65 -13.72 10.88 4.44
C GLN A 65 -14.49 10.99 5.78
N GLY A 66 -14.02 10.28 6.81
CA GLY A 66 -14.61 10.31 8.16
C GLY A 66 -15.43 9.08 8.56
N SER A 67 -15.60 8.07 7.71
CA SER A 67 -16.21 6.79 8.15
C SER A 67 -15.15 5.81 8.69
N PRO A 68 -15.28 5.32 9.94
CA PRO A 68 -14.38 4.31 10.50
C PRO A 68 -14.32 3.01 9.70
N LEU A 69 -15.43 2.64 9.06
CA LEU A 69 -15.53 1.42 8.24
C LEU A 69 -14.50 1.43 7.09
N LEU A 70 -14.18 2.61 6.57
CA LEU A 70 -13.27 2.77 5.44
C LEU A 70 -11.84 2.43 5.78
N VAL A 71 -11.43 2.70 7.01
CA VAL A 71 -10.11 2.30 7.52
C VAL A 71 -10.00 0.78 7.46
N THR A 72 -11.00 0.07 7.98
CA THR A 72 -11.04 -1.40 7.97
C THR A 72 -11.07 -1.96 6.55
N LEU A 73 -11.91 -1.42 5.67
CA LEU A 73 -12.01 -1.88 4.28
C LEU A 73 -10.71 -1.63 3.51
N TYR A 74 -10.02 -0.53 3.78
CA TYR A 74 -8.75 -0.23 3.16
C TYR A 74 -7.63 -1.18 3.63
N LEU A 75 -7.60 -1.52 4.92
CA LEU A 75 -6.68 -2.54 5.44
C LEU A 75 -6.91 -3.91 4.77
N LEU A 76 -8.18 -4.30 4.58
CA LEU A 76 -8.53 -5.54 3.87
C LEU A 76 -8.10 -5.49 2.40
N TYR A 77 -8.28 -4.35 1.74
CA TYR A 77 -7.86 -4.11 0.36
C TYR A 77 -6.34 -4.29 0.20
N ASN A 78 -5.57 -3.62 1.05
CA ASN A 78 -4.11 -3.65 1.04
C ASN A 78 -3.52 -4.96 1.57
N SER A 79 -4.30 -5.82 2.23
CA SER A 79 -3.77 -7.08 2.77
C SER A 79 -3.15 -7.99 1.71
N SER A 80 -3.57 -7.89 0.44
CA SER A 80 -2.98 -8.67 -0.68
C SER A 80 -1.66 -8.09 -1.21
N LEU A 81 -1.32 -6.86 -0.84
CA LEU A 81 -0.01 -6.25 -1.11
C LEU A 81 1.07 -6.84 -0.21
N LEU A 82 0.72 -7.21 1.03
CA LEU A 82 1.67 -7.81 1.96
C LEU A 82 2.23 -9.12 1.42
N LEU A 83 3.43 -9.48 1.88
CA LEU A 83 3.99 -10.79 1.53
C LEU A 83 3.01 -11.89 2.00
N PRO A 84 2.76 -12.93 1.18
CA PRO A 84 1.78 -13.99 1.49
C PRO A 84 2.14 -14.82 2.72
N ASN A 85 3.32 -14.60 3.30
CA ASN A 85 3.72 -15.16 4.58
C ASN A 85 3.27 -14.22 5.70
N HIS A 86 2.39 -14.70 6.57
CA HIS A 86 2.07 -14.06 7.87
C HIS A 86 3.36 -13.54 8.52
N PRO A 87 3.37 -12.36 9.18
CA PRO A 87 4.53 -11.86 9.90
C PRO A 87 4.95 -12.90 10.94
N SER A 88 5.95 -13.69 10.57
CA SER A 88 6.58 -14.65 11.46
C SER A 88 7.88 -14.00 11.88
N LEU A 89 7.99 -13.69 13.16
CA LEU A 89 9.21 -13.16 13.77
C LEU A 89 10.43 -14.10 13.59
N ASN A 90 10.17 -15.36 13.19
CA ASN A 90 11.20 -16.38 12.95
C ASN A 90 11.67 -16.44 11.49
N LYS A 91 11.20 -15.54 10.61
CA LYS A 91 11.64 -15.49 9.20
C LYS A 91 12.54 -14.27 8.98
N ASP A 92 13.52 -14.44 8.09
CA ASP A 92 14.42 -13.37 7.65
C ASP A 92 13.72 -12.22 6.93
N ASN A 93 12.39 -12.27 6.71
CA ASN A 93 11.63 -11.25 6.01
C ASN A 93 10.32 -10.95 6.74
N ILE A 94 10.00 -9.67 6.90
CA ILE A 94 8.76 -9.17 7.50
C ILE A 94 8.17 -8.10 6.57
N SER A 95 6.87 -8.13 6.36
CA SER A 95 6.12 -7.13 5.60
C SER A 95 5.00 -6.58 6.49
N ILE A 96 4.97 -5.26 6.67
CA ILE A 96 4.01 -4.55 7.51
C ILE A 96 3.42 -3.43 6.65
N ALA A 97 2.11 -3.22 6.74
CA ALA A 97 1.46 -2.10 6.10
C ALA A 97 0.47 -1.45 7.06
N TYR A 98 0.39 -0.13 6.98
CA TYR A 98 -0.60 0.66 7.68
C TYR A 98 -1.07 1.79 6.76
N ILE A 99 -2.31 1.67 6.29
CA ILE A 99 -2.90 2.60 5.33
C ILE A 99 -1.94 2.79 4.14
N ASP A 100 -1.37 3.98 3.95
CA ASP A 100 -0.53 4.35 2.80
C ASP A 100 0.92 3.85 2.94
N ASP A 101 1.35 3.52 4.16
CA ASP A 101 2.72 3.11 4.44
C ASP A 101 2.88 1.60 4.34
N VAL A 102 3.89 1.17 3.58
CA VAL A 102 4.21 -0.25 3.40
C VAL A 102 5.70 -0.43 3.64
N THR A 103 6.02 -1.20 4.68
CA THR A 103 7.38 -1.46 5.13
C THR A 103 7.73 -2.93 4.94
N ASN A 104 8.81 -3.19 4.22
CA ASN A 104 9.38 -4.53 4.08
C ASN A 104 10.77 -4.55 4.72
N LEU A 105 10.96 -5.39 5.72
CA LEU A 105 12.24 -5.61 6.40
C LEU A 105 12.79 -6.99 6.03
N MET A 106 14.09 -7.05 5.76
CA MET A 106 14.78 -8.29 5.43
C MET A 106 16.16 -8.37 6.07
N ALA A 107 16.47 -9.52 6.67
CA ALA A 107 17.79 -9.91 7.09
C ALA A 107 18.55 -10.47 5.87
N VAL A 108 19.74 -9.91 5.62
CA VAL A 108 20.56 -10.20 4.46
C VAL A 108 22.01 -10.31 4.90
N LYS A 109 22.75 -11.26 4.31
CA LYS A 109 24.17 -11.47 4.66
C LYS A 109 25.10 -10.52 3.92
N THR A 110 24.69 -10.07 2.73
CA THR A 110 25.47 -9.16 1.90
C THR A 110 24.58 -8.02 1.38
N THR A 111 25.19 -6.87 1.11
CA THR A 111 24.48 -5.73 0.52
C THR A 111 23.90 -6.09 -0.84
N GLN A 112 24.64 -6.84 -1.67
CA GLN A 112 24.17 -7.28 -2.98
C GLN A 112 22.90 -8.12 -2.91
N GLN A 113 22.86 -9.12 -2.02
CA GLN A 113 21.68 -9.94 -1.80
C GLN A 113 20.48 -9.08 -1.36
N GLY A 114 20.71 -8.09 -0.50
CA GLY A 114 19.66 -7.16 -0.10
C GLY A 114 19.15 -6.30 -1.23
N LEU A 115 20.04 -5.81 -2.08
CA LEU A 115 19.66 -5.04 -3.26
C LEU A 115 18.80 -5.86 -4.23
N GLU A 116 19.20 -7.09 -4.54
CA GLU A 116 18.45 -8.01 -5.41
C GLU A 116 17.03 -8.25 -4.86
N ARG A 117 16.90 -8.62 -3.58
CA ARG A 117 15.60 -8.79 -2.92
C ARG A 117 14.77 -7.52 -2.88
N ALA A 118 15.40 -6.36 -2.67
CA ALA A 118 14.70 -5.07 -2.68
C ALA A 118 14.13 -4.77 -4.07
N ARG A 119 14.87 -5.06 -5.16
CA ARG A 119 14.35 -4.94 -6.53
C ARG A 119 13.14 -5.82 -6.75
N GLU A 120 13.22 -7.09 -6.37
CA GLU A 120 12.10 -8.05 -6.50
C GLU A 120 10.85 -7.56 -5.76
N LEU A 121 11.02 -7.06 -4.53
CA LEU A 121 9.91 -6.53 -3.72
C LEU A 121 9.25 -5.31 -4.37
N ILE A 122 10.04 -4.41 -4.96
CA ILE A 122 9.52 -3.21 -5.62
C ILE A 122 8.79 -3.58 -6.88
N THR A 123 9.38 -4.39 -7.76
CA THR A 123 8.71 -4.85 -8.98
C THR A 123 7.41 -5.58 -8.64
N ARG A 124 7.41 -6.43 -7.60
CA ARG A 124 6.17 -7.09 -7.13
C ARG A 124 5.14 -6.07 -6.65
N SER A 125 5.56 -5.10 -5.84
CA SER A 125 4.68 -4.07 -5.27
C SER A 125 4.11 -3.18 -6.38
N LYS A 126 4.94 -2.67 -7.29
CA LYS A 126 4.51 -1.90 -8.47
C LYS A 126 3.56 -2.68 -9.36
N THR A 127 3.85 -3.95 -9.65
CA THR A 127 2.96 -4.82 -10.43
C THR A 127 1.60 -4.98 -9.75
N TRP A 128 1.58 -5.20 -8.43
CA TRP A 128 0.34 -5.26 -7.65
C TRP A 128 -0.38 -3.90 -7.69
N GLY A 129 0.34 -2.80 -7.48
CA GLY A 129 -0.18 -1.44 -7.50
C GLY A 129 -0.88 -1.11 -8.83
N SER A 130 -0.27 -1.43 -9.96
CA SER A 130 -0.89 -1.27 -11.28
C SER A 130 -2.16 -2.12 -11.46
N ARG A 131 -2.17 -3.35 -10.91
CA ARG A 131 -3.33 -4.24 -11.00
C ARG A 131 -4.49 -3.82 -10.09
N TYR A 132 -4.19 -3.26 -8.92
CA TYR A 132 -5.16 -2.94 -7.88
C TYR A 132 -5.39 -1.43 -7.69
N GLY A 133 -4.74 -0.57 -8.46
CA GLY A 133 -4.95 0.88 -8.44
C GLY A 133 -4.22 1.63 -7.32
N ALA A 134 -3.43 0.94 -6.51
CA ALA A 134 -2.60 1.55 -5.46
C ALA A 134 -1.24 1.97 -6.06
N ILE A 135 -1.20 3.17 -6.62
CA ILE A 135 0.02 3.70 -7.26
C ILE A 135 1.00 4.17 -6.17
N PHE A 136 2.21 3.63 -6.19
CA PHE A 136 3.27 4.03 -5.27
C PHE A 136 3.91 5.36 -5.67
N ASP A 137 4.31 6.14 -4.68
CA ASP A 137 5.12 7.33 -4.87
C ASP A 137 6.61 6.97 -4.88
N ASP A 138 7.16 6.90 -6.09
CA ASP A 138 8.57 6.63 -6.30
C ASP A 138 9.48 7.67 -5.62
N LYS A 139 9.03 8.91 -5.45
CA LYS A 139 9.84 9.96 -4.79
C LYS A 139 9.91 9.79 -3.27
N LYS A 140 8.91 9.17 -2.67
CA LYS A 140 8.86 8.90 -1.23
C LYS A 140 9.33 7.49 -0.87
N THR A 141 9.59 6.66 -1.87
CA THR A 141 10.12 5.32 -1.68
C THR A 141 11.56 5.41 -1.15
N ASN A 142 11.81 4.79 0.00
CA ASN A 142 13.09 4.87 0.70
C ASN A 142 13.68 3.48 0.96
N PHE A 143 15.01 3.41 0.96
CA PHE A 143 15.78 2.18 1.22
C PHE A 143 16.75 2.44 2.34
N LEU A 144 16.73 1.58 3.35
CA LEU A 144 17.59 1.73 4.52
C LEU A 144 18.35 0.44 4.81
N LEU A 145 19.67 0.52 4.80
CA LEU A 145 20.54 -0.55 5.27
C LEU A 145 20.87 -0.31 6.75
N PHE A 146 20.26 -1.11 7.62
CA PHE A 146 20.69 -1.25 9.02
C PHE A 146 21.89 -2.20 9.09
N THR A 147 23.02 -1.75 9.63
CA THR A 147 24.25 -2.54 9.72
C THR A 147 25.12 -2.08 10.90
N LYS A 148 25.99 -2.95 11.41
CA LYS A 148 27.03 -2.58 12.39
C LYS A 148 28.30 -2.03 11.76
N LYS A 149 28.46 -2.19 10.44
CA LYS A 149 29.69 -1.86 9.70
C LYS A 149 29.38 -0.87 8.59
N LYS A 150 30.29 0.08 8.35
CA LYS A 150 30.19 0.98 7.19
C LYS A 150 30.43 0.17 5.91
N HIS A 151 29.55 0.36 4.94
CA HIS A 151 29.67 -0.19 3.59
C HIS A 151 29.55 0.94 2.57
N THR A 152 30.18 0.77 1.40
CA THR A 152 29.97 1.68 0.27
C THR A 152 28.53 1.54 -0.22
N LEU A 153 27.78 2.63 -0.17
CA LEU A 153 26.42 2.71 -0.67
C LEU A 153 26.42 2.66 -2.20
N ARG A 154 25.45 1.97 -2.78
CA ARG A 154 25.21 1.93 -4.23
C ARG A 154 23.80 2.41 -4.51
N GLU A 155 23.62 3.12 -5.62
CA GLU A 155 22.30 3.43 -6.13
C GLU A 155 21.61 2.15 -6.60
N VAL A 156 20.30 2.11 -6.41
CA VAL A 156 19.45 1.01 -6.79
C VAL A 156 18.55 1.48 -7.90
N THR A 157 18.86 1.10 -9.14
CA THR A 157 17.92 1.32 -10.24
C THR A 157 16.92 0.17 -10.29
N VAL A 158 15.63 0.49 -10.29
CA VAL A 158 14.52 -0.46 -10.54
C VAL A 158 13.62 0.17 -11.59
N GLU A 159 13.39 -0.55 -12.70
CA GLU A 159 12.48 -0.13 -13.79
C GLU A 159 12.74 1.31 -14.28
N GLY A 160 14.02 1.69 -14.44
CA GLY A 160 14.43 3.02 -14.91
C GLY A 160 14.38 4.13 -13.86
N THR A 161 13.90 3.85 -12.64
CA THR A 161 13.94 4.79 -11.51
C THR A 161 15.15 4.50 -10.64
N ALA A 162 16.00 5.50 -10.42
CA ALA A 162 17.13 5.39 -9.49
C ALA A 162 16.67 5.76 -8.07
N TYR A 163 16.99 4.89 -7.12
CA TYR A 163 16.74 5.11 -5.71
C TYR A 163 18.05 5.13 -4.93
N THR A 164 18.15 6.07 -3.98
CA THR A 164 19.33 6.20 -3.13
C THR A 164 19.22 5.25 -1.93
N LEU A 165 20.20 4.35 -1.78
CA LEU A 165 20.32 3.53 -0.58
C LEU A 165 20.88 4.37 0.56
N GLN A 166 20.11 4.53 1.63
CA GLN A 166 20.57 5.14 2.88
C GLN A 166 21.13 4.05 3.81
N MET A 167 22.05 4.42 4.69
CA MET A 167 22.65 3.51 5.67
C MET A 167 22.55 4.10 7.06
N GLU A 168 22.08 3.29 8.00
CA GLU A 168 22.08 3.60 9.42
C GLU A 168 22.99 2.60 10.13
N VAL A 169 24.03 3.11 10.77
CA VAL A 169 24.99 2.30 11.53
C VAL A 169 24.53 2.26 12.98
N LYS A 170 24.18 1.08 13.49
CA LYS A 170 23.74 0.85 14.89
C LYS A 170 24.67 -0.09 15.63
#